data_AF-A0A5E4KKR2-F1
#
_entry.id   AF-A0A5E4KKR2-F1
#
_cell.length_a   1.000
_cell.length_b   1.000
_cell.length_c   1.000
_cell.angle_alpha   90.00
_cell.angle_beta   90.00
_cell.angle_gamma   90.00
#
_symmetry.space_group_name_H-M   'P 1'
#
loop_
_entity.id
_entity.type
_entity.pdbx_description
1 polymer ?
#
loop_
_entity_poly.entity_id
_entity_poly.type
_entity_poly.pdbx_seq_one_letter_code
_entity_poly.pdbx_strand_id
1 'polypeptide(L)'
;MLDPIKIKTISELDACINAISHESGWNCEVSIFCMDNMNPETATVAISGNNELYRDFLAQLVIMFMVYNMGLDIDIIYRRSTSVRIDLKKREDGAKWSAANEHFGYLKHTMDEFASKKDFWKNLIEIYGSLNYNMVTLHKNQYEEILAGKTPLDGRIFESLSKKHISSIPHNEFLLLLKKTHESMQIIDKIELFEKGLNIYHSYKNDDAVQKLSDYYISLLGANGHRYEAKYSSCLLVLSHACCKA
;
A
#
# COMPACT_ATOMS: atom_id res chain seq x y z
N MET A 1 -4.43 17.28 12.63
CA MET A 1 -3.74 16.12 13.22
C MET A 1 -4.01 16.15 14.72
N LEU A 2 -4.31 15.01 15.34
CA LEU A 2 -4.61 14.94 16.77
C LEU A 2 -3.41 15.44 17.57
N ASP A 3 -3.64 16.41 18.45
CA ASP A 3 -2.59 17.00 19.26
C ASP A 3 -2.66 16.41 20.68
N PRO A 4 -1.73 15.53 21.07
CA PRO A 4 -1.75 14.88 22.39
C PRO A 4 -1.48 15.86 23.54
N ILE A 5 -1.00 17.08 23.26
CA ILE A 5 -0.84 18.13 24.28
C ILE A 5 -2.21 18.76 24.60
N LYS A 6 -3.10 18.83 23.60
CA LYS A 6 -4.45 19.40 23.72
C LYS A 6 -5.50 18.37 24.12
N ILE A 7 -5.34 17.11 23.71
CA ILE A 7 -6.27 16.01 24.00
C ILE A 7 -5.68 15.21 25.17
N LYS A 8 -6.22 15.43 26.37
CA LYS A 8 -5.75 14.78 27.60
C LYS A 8 -6.69 13.70 28.11
N THR A 9 -7.94 13.70 27.65
CA THR A 9 -8.96 12.74 28.06
C THR A 9 -9.54 11.96 26.87
N ILE A 10 -10.09 10.78 27.14
CA ILE A 10 -10.80 9.99 26.12
C ILE A 10 -12.04 10.75 25.61
N SER A 11 -12.77 11.45 26.47
CA SER A 11 -13.92 12.26 26.04
C SER A 11 -13.54 13.38 25.06
N GLU A 12 -12.39 14.03 25.27
CA GLU A 12 -11.87 15.03 24.33
C GLU A 12 -11.47 14.40 23.00
N LEU A 13 -10.87 13.20 23.03
CA LEU A 13 -10.53 12.44 21.82
C LEU A 13 -11.78 12.07 21.03
N ASP A 14 -12.79 11.54 21.71
CA ASP A 14 -14.08 11.16 21.14
C ASP A 14 -14.78 12.35 20.47
N ALA A 15 -14.87 13.49 21.17
CA ALA A 15 -15.45 14.71 20.62
C ALA A 15 -14.65 15.26 19.43
N CYS A 16 -13.32 15.28 19.52
CA CYS A 16 -12.46 15.78 18.45
C CYS A 16 -12.59 14.94 17.17
N ILE A 17 -12.61 13.62 17.30
CA ILE A 17 -12.72 12.70 16.17
C ILE A 17 -14.09 12.80 15.49
N ASN A 18 -15.17 12.87 16.28
CA ASN A 18 -16.50 13.05 15.71
C ASN A 18 -16.63 14.41 14.99
N ALA A 19 -16.04 15.48 15.54
CA ALA A 19 -15.98 16.77 14.85
C ALA A 19 -15.26 16.66 13.48
N ILE A 20 -14.08 16.02 13.45
CA ILE A 20 -13.34 15.79 12.20
C ILE A 20 -14.17 14.98 11.20
N SER A 21 -14.83 13.91 11.65
CA SER A 21 -15.67 13.06 10.80
C SER A 21 -16.83 13.84 10.17
N HIS A 22 -17.51 14.67 10.96
CA HIS A 22 -18.60 15.52 10.49
C HIS A 22 -18.14 16.62 9.53
N GLU A 23 -17.09 17.37 9.90
CA GLU A 23 -16.53 18.45 9.05
C GLU A 23 -15.99 17.93 7.72
N SER A 24 -15.48 16.70 7.71
CA SER A 24 -14.96 16.04 6.50
C SER A 24 -16.03 15.33 5.68
N GLY A 25 -17.30 15.31 6.14
CA GLY A 25 -18.40 14.64 5.45
C GLY A 25 -18.30 13.11 5.40
N TRP A 26 -17.50 12.49 6.28
CA TRP A 26 -17.29 11.04 6.30
C TRP A 26 -18.49 10.26 6.82
N ASN A 27 -19.40 10.93 7.55
CA ASN A 27 -20.63 10.35 8.09
C ASN A 27 -20.37 9.06 8.89
N CYS A 28 -19.27 9.03 9.64
CA CYS A 28 -18.96 7.97 10.58
C CYS A 28 -19.08 8.51 12.00
N GLU A 29 -19.59 7.69 12.91
CA GLU A 29 -19.70 8.01 14.33
C GLU A 29 -18.71 7.16 15.11
N VAL A 30 -17.94 7.81 15.97
CA VAL A 30 -16.98 7.17 16.87
C VAL A 30 -17.54 7.25 18.28
N SER A 31 -17.40 6.18 19.03
CA SER A 31 -17.74 6.14 20.46
C SER A 31 -16.66 5.40 21.20
N ILE A 32 -16.04 6.06 22.18
CA ILE A 32 -15.00 5.46 23.02
C ILE A 32 -15.54 5.29 24.45
N PHE A 33 -15.57 4.05 24.92
CA PHE A 33 -15.99 3.71 26.27
C PHE A 33 -14.79 3.25 27.11
N CYS A 34 -14.64 3.83 28.30
CA CYS A 34 -13.62 3.45 29.29
C CYS A 34 -14.10 3.80 30.70
N MET A 35 -13.55 3.13 31.71
CA MET A 35 -13.88 3.42 33.11
C MET A 35 -13.11 4.62 33.66
N ASP A 36 -11.84 4.78 33.25
CA ASP A 36 -10.99 5.93 33.59
C ASP A 36 -10.69 6.73 32.33
N ASN A 37 -11.10 8.00 32.33
CA ASN A 37 -11.00 8.91 31.19
C ASN A 37 -9.58 9.44 30.94
N MET A 38 -8.67 9.34 31.93
CA MET A 38 -7.30 9.81 31.84
C MET A 38 -6.29 8.67 31.72
N ASN A 39 -6.47 7.58 32.48
CA ASN A 39 -5.54 6.45 32.52
C ASN A 39 -6.29 5.11 32.43
N PRO A 40 -6.96 4.82 31.29
CA PRO A 40 -7.75 3.62 31.12
C PRO A 40 -6.88 2.35 31.26
N GLU A 41 -7.36 1.37 32.03
CA GLU A 41 -6.82 0.00 31.97
C GLU A 41 -7.39 -0.77 30.77
N THR A 42 -8.62 -0.48 30.40
CA THR A 42 -9.31 -1.03 29.24
C THR A 42 -10.12 0.06 28.56
N ALA A 43 -10.32 -0.08 27.25
CA ALA A 43 -11.20 0.78 26.50
C ALA A 43 -11.85 0.02 25.35
N THR A 44 -13.06 0.40 24.98
CA THR A 44 -13.78 -0.12 23.82
C THR A 44 -14.04 1.02 22.86
N VAL A 45 -13.52 0.91 21.64
CA VAL A 45 -13.76 1.85 20.55
C VAL A 45 -14.78 1.22 19.61
N ALA A 46 -15.91 1.89 19.39
CA ALA A 46 -16.91 1.52 18.41
C ALA A 46 -16.97 2.59 17.32
N ILE A 47 -16.96 2.16 16.06
CA ILE A 47 -17.02 3.05 14.90
C ILE A 47 -18.10 2.53 13.98
N SER A 48 -19.08 3.37 13.68
CA SER A 48 -20.17 3.05 12.77
C SER A 48 -20.16 3.97 11.56
N GLY A 49 -20.65 3.47 10.43
CA GLY A 49 -20.70 4.23 9.18
C GLY A 49 -20.91 3.33 7.97
N ASN A 50 -21.33 3.92 6.85
CA ASN A 50 -21.62 3.14 5.64
C ASN A 50 -20.38 2.87 4.79
N ASN A 51 -19.35 3.73 4.87
CA ASN A 51 -18.13 3.61 4.09
C ASN A 51 -17.02 2.92 4.90
N GLU A 52 -16.62 1.73 4.48
CA GLU A 52 -15.57 0.94 5.15
C GLU A 52 -14.22 1.65 5.21
N LEU A 53 -13.81 2.35 4.15
CA LEU A 53 -12.53 3.04 4.10
C LEU A 53 -12.46 4.17 5.14
N TYR A 54 -13.55 4.90 5.34
CA TYR A 54 -13.61 5.96 6.34
C TYR A 54 -13.63 5.40 7.75
N ARG A 55 -14.37 4.30 7.98
CA ARG A 55 -14.37 3.63 9.29
C ARG A 55 -12.97 3.11 9.63
N ASP A 56 -12.29 2.47 8.70
CA ASP A 56 -10.96 1.92 8.93
C ASP A 56 -9.93 3.02 9.18
N PHE A 57 -10.02 4.13 8.44
CA PHE A 57 -9.17 5.30 8.67
C PHE A 57 -9.38 5.93 10.05
N LEU A 58 -10.64 6.10 10.48
CA LEU A 58 -10.96 6.60 11.82
C LEU A 58 -10.54 5.64 12.92
N ALA A 59 -10.77 4.33 12.74
CA ALA A 59 -10.32 3.29 13.66
C ALA A 59 -8.83 3.41 13.89
N GLN A 60 -8.09 3.54 12.81
CA GLN A 60 -6.67 3.69 12.88
C GLN A 60 -6.22 4.96 13.61
N LEU A 61 -6.83 6.12 13.33
CA LEU A 61 -6.50 7.37 14.02
C LEU A 61 -6.70 7.27 15.54
N VAL A 62 -7.86 6.73 15.96
CA VAL A 62 -8.21 6.57 17.38
C VAL A 62 -7.27 5.57 18.05
N ILE A 63 -7.10 4.39 17.47
CA ILE A 63 -6.30 3.32 18.06
C ILE A 63 -4.83 3.73 18.17
N MET A 64 -4.25 4.33 17.13
CA MET A 64 -2.86 4.79 17.22
C MET A 64 -2.70 5.85 18.31
N PHE A 65 -3.64 6.80 18.43
CA PHE A 65 -3.59 7.79 19.52
C PHE A 65 -3.58 7.11 20.90
N MET A 66 -4.47 6.15 21.13
CA MET A 66 -4.55 5.43 22.41
C MET A 66 -3.30 4.59 22.69
N VAL A 67 -2.70 3.98 21.67
CA VAL A 67 -1.49 3.18 21.87
C VAL A 67 -0.25 4.04 22.13
N TYR A 68 -0.09 5.16 21.40
CA TYR A 68 1.04 6.07 21.60
C TYR A 68 0.95 6.83 22.93
N ASN A 69 -0.24 7.28 23.31
CA ASN A 69 -0.38 8.27 24.40
C ASN A 69 -0.96 7.68 25.70
N MET A 70 -1.70 6.57 25.64
CA MET A 70 -2.38 5.98 26.82
C MET A 70 -1.86 4.59 27.21
N GLY A 71 -0.88 4.05 26.48
CA GLY A 71 -0.23 2.80 26.84
C GLY A 71 -1.06 1.53 26.59
N LEU A 72 -2.17 1.64 25.87
CA LEU A 72 -3.05 0.52 25.51
C LEU A 72 -2.52 -0.26 24.29
N ASP A 73 -2.96 -1.49 24.09
CA ASP A 73 -2.83 -2.26 22.84
C ASP A 73 -4.15 -2.95 22.51
N ILE A 74 -4.28 -3.41 21.27
CA ILE A 74 -5.46 -4.13 20.80
C ILE A 74 -5.54 -5.48 21.50
N ASP A 75 -6.69 -5.79 22.08
CA ASP A 75 -7.02 -7.12 22.59
C ASP A 75 -7.80 -7.91 21.53
N ILE A 76 -8.89 -7.32 21.02
CA ILE A 76 -9.73 -7.98 20.01
C ILE A 76 -10.42 -6.98 19.08
N ILE A 77 -10.62 -7.40 17.83
CA ILE A 77 -11.34 -6.63 16.80
C ILE A 77 -12.57 -7.42 16.34
N TYR A 78 -13.73 -6.79 16.41
CA TYR A 78 -14.99 -7.29 15.88
C TYR A 78 -15.43 -6.43 14.69
N ARG A 79 -15.46 -7.02 13.50
CA ARG A 79 -15.94 -6.35 12.28
C ARG A 79 -17.37 -6.79 11.92
N ARG A 80 -18.21 -5.82 11.59
CA ARG A 80 -19.55 -6.00 11.00
C ARG A 80 -19.65 -5.13 9.75
N SER A 81 -20.69 -5.35 8.94
CA SER A 81 -20.90 -4.65 7.66
C SER A 81 -20.86 -3.12 7.77
N THR A 82 -21.42 -2.57 8.85
CA THR A 82 -21.55 -1.12 9.07
C THR A 82 -20.87 -0.63 10.33
N SER A 83 -20.12 -1.49 11.03
CA SER A 83 -19.46 -1.11 12.27
C SER A 83 -18.21 -1.93 12.56
N VAL A 84 -17.22 -1.30 13.18
CA VAL A 84 -16.05 -1.97 13.76
C VAL A 84 -16.02 -1.67 15.24
N ARG A 85 -15.85 -2.70 16.07
CA ARG A 85 -15.59 -2.57 17.50
C ARG A 85 -14.20 -3.10 17.80
N ILE A 86 -13.44 -2.36 18.59
CA ILE A 86 -12.07 -2.70 18.97
C ILE A 86 -11.98 -2.57 20.48
N ASP A 87 -11.69 -3.67 21.14
CA ASP A 87 -11.42 -3.66 22.57
C ASP A 87 -9.90 -3.60 22.80
N LEU A 88 -9.50 -2.73 23.72
CA LEU A 88 -8.12 -2.46 24.08
C LEU A 88 -7.88 -2.78 25.55
N LYS A 89 -6.65 -3.19 25.85
CA LYS A 89 -6.16 -3.41 27.22
C LYS A 89 -4.81 -2.74 27.42
N LYS A 90 -4.51 -2.41 28.68
CA LYS A 90 -3.22 -1.86 29.06
C LYS A 90 -2.11 -2.85 28.75
N ARG A 91 -1.02 -2.33 28.18
CA ARG A 91 0.19 -3.11 27.95
C ARG A 91 0.88 -3.40 29.27
N GLU A 92 1.53 -4.54 29.33
CA GLU A 92 2.53 -4.80 30.38
C GLU A 92 3.71 -3.82 30.22
N ASP A 93 4.33 -3.46 31.33
CA ASP A 93 5.45 -2.52 31.33
C ASP A 93 6.61 -3.04 30.48
N GLY A 94 7.02 -2.25 29.48
CA GLY A 94 8.07 -2.64 28.53
C GLY A 94 7.60 -3.54 27.36
N ALA A 95 6.33 -3.95 27.32
CA ALA A 95 5.80 -4.71 26.20
C ALA A 95 5.65 -3.84 24.94
N LYS A 96 5.95 -4.44 23.78
CA LYS A 96 5.72 -3.80 22.47
C LYS A 96 4.23 -3.91 22.10
N TRP A 97 3.70 -2.88 21.44
CA TRP A 97 2.38 -2.89 20.78
C TRP A 97 2.26 -3.82 19.56
N SER A 98 2.49 -5.12 19.75
CA SER A 98 2.54 -6.05 18.64
C SER A 98 1.22 -6.10 17.84
N ALA A 99 0.07 -6.03 18.50
CA ALA A 99 -1.23 -6.18 17.84
C ALA A 99 -1.63 -4.93 17.06
N ALA A 100 -1.47 -3.74 17.64
CA ALA A 100 -1.68 -2.49 16.91
C ALA A 100 -0.69 -2.33 15.74
N ASN A 101 0.56 -2.77 15.89
CA ASN A 101 1.52 -2.70 14.79
C ASN A 101 1.18 -3.69 13.65
N GLU A 102 0.69 -4.88 13.98
CA GLU A 102 0.22 -5.85 12.97
C GLU A 102 -0.98 -5.32 12.18
N HIS A 103 -1.97 -4.74 12.87
CA HIS A 103 -3.19 -4.26 12.22
C HIS A 103 -3.07 -2.88 11.59
N PHE A 104 -2.25 -1.99 12.14
CA PHE A 104 -2.23 -0.57 11.80
C PHE A 104 -0.82 0.03 11.64
N GLY A 105 0.26 -0.73 11.86
CA GLY A 105 1.63 -0.23 11.85
C GLY A 105 2.08 0.32 10.50
N TYR A 106 1.55 -0.22 9.38
CA TYR A 106 1.85 0.27 8.04
C TYR A 106 1.50 1.75 7.86
N LEU A 107 0.42 2.24 8.49
CA LEU A 107 -0.01 3.62 8.29
C LEU A 107 0.82 4.60 9.09
N LYS A 108 1.45 4.20 10.20
CA LYS A 108 2.39 5.11 10.87
C LYS A 108 3.50 5.50 9.90
N HIS A 109 4.09 4.49 9.25
CA HIS A 109 5.09 4.72 8.21
C HIS A 109 4.51 5.52 7.03
N THR A 110 3.29 5.20 6.57
CA THR A 110 2.63 5.94 5.50
C THR A 110 2.41 7.42 5.87
N MET A 111 1.92 7.72 7.07
CA MET A 111 1.69 9.08 7.55
C MET A 111 3.00 9.83 7.77
N ASP A 112 4.03 9.17 8.30
CA ASP A 112 5.36 9.74 8.43
C ASP A 112 5.95 10.08 7.04
N GLU A 113 5.74 9.24 6.03
CA GLU A 113 6.14 9.50 4.64
C GLU A 113 5.32 10.65 4.01
N PHE A 114 4.00 10.70 4.23
CA PHE A 114 3.15 11.79 3.77
C PHE A 114 3.52 13.12 4.43
N ALA A 115 3.78 13.11 5.73
CA ALA A 115 4.14 14.29 6.50
C ALA A 115 5.54 14.80 6.12
N SER A 116 6.52 13.89 6.01
CA SER A 116 7.90 14.25 5.67
C SER A 116 8.05 14.83 4.26
N LYS A 117 7.14 14.50 3.34
CA LYS A 117 7.15 14.97 1.95
C LYS A 117 5.80 15.52 1.49
N LYS A 118 5.14 16.31 2.34
CA LYS A 118 3.77 16.81 2.10
C LYS A 118 3.57 17.45 0.73
N ASP A 119 4.42 18.40 0.36
CA ASP A 119 4.28 19.11 -0.92
C ASP A 119 4.52 18.19 -2.12
N PHE A 120 5.45 17.24 -2.00
CA PHE A 120 5.67 16.22 -3.02
C PHE A 120 4.41 15.40 -3.26
N TRP A 121 3.79 14.85 -2.21
CA TRP A 121 2.59 14.03 -2.36
C TRP A 121 1.39 14.82 -2.87
N LYS A 122 1.21 16.06 -2.38
CA LYS A 122 0.17 16.97 -2.88
C LYS A 122 0.33 17.20 -4.39
N ASN A 123 1.53 17.59 -4.82
CA ASN A 123 1.81 17.86 -6.22
C ASN A 123 1.71 16.59 -7.07
N LEU A 124 2.14 15.43 -6.55
CA LEU A 124 2.04 14.15 -7.24
C LEU A 124 0.59 13.80 -7.54
N ILE A 125 -0.31 13.91 -6.55
CA ILE A 125 -1.74 13.66 -6.73
C ILE A 125 -2.34 14.62 -7.76
N GLU A 126 -1.98 15.91 -7.69
CA GLU A 126 -2.46 16.92 -8.65
C GLU A 126 -2.00 16.62 -10.08
N ILE A 127 -0.71 16.28 -10.28
CA ILE A 127 -0.16 15.91 -11.59
C ILE A 127 -0.86 14.67 -12.14
N TYR A 128 -0.93 13.59 -11.37
CA TYR A 128 -1.57 12.35 -11.80
C TYR A 128 -3.06 12.55 -12.12
N GLY A 129 -3.78 13.28 -11.27
CA GLY A 129 -5.18 13.62 -11.48
C GLY A 129 -5.38 14.45 -12.75
N SER A 130 -4.54 15.44 -13.01
CA SER A 130 -4.62 16.29 -14.20
C SER A 130 -4.43 15.53 -15.52
N LEU A 131 -3.72 14.40 -15.46
CA LEU A 131 -3.42 13.53 -16.60
C LEU A 131 -4.36 12.32 -16.67
N ASN A 132 -5.41 12.27 -15.84
CA ASN A 132 -6.30 11.11 -15.71
C ASN A 132 -5.54 9.80 -15.50
N TYR A 133 -4.43 9.85 -14.74
CA TYR A 133 -3.54 8.72 -14.49
C TYR A 133 -3.01 8.08 -15.79
N ASN A 134 -2.90 8.85 -16.87
CA ASN A 134 -2.27 8.40 -18.12
C ASN A 134 -0.80 8.85 -18.16
N MET A 135 -0.01 8.39 -17.18
CA MET A 135 1.41 8.70 -17.02
C MET A 135 2.15 7.47 -16.52
N VAL A 136 3.38 7.26 -17.01
CA VAL A 136 4.27 6.19 -16.52
C VAL A 136 5.24 6.77 -15.48
N THR A 137 5.36 6.12 -14.32
CA THR A 137 6.46 6.38 -13.39
C THR A 137 7.68 5.57 -13.81
N LEU A 138 8.85 6.20 -13.86
CA LEU A 138 10.12 5.50 -14.10
C LEU A 138 11.15 5.86 -13.02
N HIS A 139 11.97 4.88 -12.64
CA HIS A 139 13.16 5.12 -11.86
C HIS A 139 14.17 5.95 -12.67
N LYS A 140 14.90 6.86 -12.02
CA LYS A 140 15.83 7.78 -12.70
C LYS A 140 16.84 7.06 -13.61
N ASN A 141 17.36 5.92 -13.16
CA ASN A 141 18.32 5.13 -13.96
C ASN A 141 17.67 4.52 -15.21
N GLN A 142 16.39 4.10 -15.13
CA GLN A 142 15.68 3.62 -16.32
C GLN A 142 15.48 4.75 -17.32
N TYR A 143 15.10 5.92 -16.82
CA TYR A 143 14.95 7.10 -17.66
C TYR A 143 16.28 7.49 -18.32
N GLU A 144 17.39 7.42 -17.59
CA GLU A 144 18.74 7.63 -18.13
C GLU A 144 19.10 6.60 -19.22
N GLU A 145 18.81 5.31 -19.01
CA GLU A 145 19.04 4.27 -20.02
C GLU A 145 18.21 4.52 -21.28
N ILE A 146 16.94 4.93 -21.14
CA ILE A 146 16.07 5.31 -22.25
C ILE A 146 16.66 6.49 -23.01
N LEU A 147 17.11 7.54 -22.31
CA LEU A 147 17.76 8.70 -22.93
C LEU A 147 19.07 8.32 -23.66
N ALA A 148 19.78 7.30 -23.18
CA ALA A 148 20.96 6.74 -23.82
C ALA A 148 20.64 5.78 -24.99
N GLY A 149 19.35 5.59 -25.33
CA GLY A 149 18.90 4.67 -26.38
C GLY A 149 19.07 3.19 -26.05
N LYS A 150 19.23 2.85 -24.77
CA LYS A 150 19.36 1.47 -24.28
C LYS A 150 17.98 0.94 -23.87
N THR A 151 17.77 -0.37 -23.99
CA THR A 151 16.61 -1.04 -23.39
C THR A 151 16.85 -1.17 -21.89
N PRO A 152 16.06 -0.51 -21.03
CA PRO A 152 16.32 -0.54 -19.60
C PRO A 152 16.03 -1.92 -19.01
N LEU A 153 16.81 -2.35 -18.02
CA LEU A 153 16.52 -3.58 -17.26
C LEU A 153 16.32 -3.23 -15.79
N ASP A 154 15.07 -3.27 -15.35
CA ASP A 154 14.70 -2.74 -14.03
C ASP A 154 14.86 -3.74 -12.88
N GLY A 155 16.00 -4.45 -12.83
CA GLY A 155 16.23 -5.35 -11.70
C GLY A 155 16.27 -4.63 -10.36
N ARG A 156 16.78 -3.40 -10.35
CA ARG A 156 17.07 -2.63 -9.12
C ARG A 156 15.82 -2.29 -8.31
N ILE A 157 14.67 -2.02 -8.94
CA ILE A 157 13.45 -1.74 -8.17
C ILE A 157 13.04 -3.00 -7.37
N PHE A 158 13.12 -4.17 -7.99
CA PHE A 158 12.79 -5.45 -7.35
C PHE A 158 13.78 -5.79 -6.26
N GLU A 159 15.07 -5.51 -6.47
CA GLU A 159 16.11 -5.70 -5.46
C GLU A 159 15.92 -4.78 -4.26
N SER A 160 15.57 -3.52 -4.50
CA SER A 160 15.30 -2.55 -3.44
C SER A 160 14.07 -2.93 -2.62
N LEU A 161 13.01 -3.42 -3.27
CA LEU A 161 11.77 -3.83 -2.60
C LEU A 161 11.91 -5.16 -1.86
N SER A 162 12.61 -6.15 -2.43
CA SER A 162 12.78 -7.48 -1.84
C SER A 162 13.97 -7.59 -0.87
N LYS A 163 14.91 -6.64 -0.92
CA LYS A 163 16.22 -6.70 -0.24
C LYS A 163 17.07 -7.90 -0.65
N LYS A 164 16.82 -8.49 -1.82
CA LYS A 164 17.54 -9.63 -2.41
C LYS A 164 17.99 -9.26 -3.82
N HIS A 165 19.09 -9.83 -4.31
CA HIS A 165 19.43 -9.74 -5.74
C HIS A 165 18.31 -10.36 -6.60
N ILE A 166 18.05 -9.86 -7.81
CA ILE A 166 16.88 -10.28 -8.61
C ILE A 166 16.85 -11.80 -8.86
N SER A 167 18.02 -12.41 -9.11
CA SER A 167 18.16 -13.85 -9.33
C SER A 167 17.99 -14.70 -8.06
N SER A 168 17.91 -14.08 -6.89
CA SER A 168 17.70 -14.73 -5.58
C SER A 168 16.28 -14.55 -5.06
N ILE A 169 15.41 -13.83 -5.78
CA ILE A 169 13.99 -13.70 -5.45
C ILE A 169 13.28 -14.97 -5.96
N PRO A 170 12.59 -15.74 -5.09
CA PRO A 170 11.76 -16.87 -5.53
C PRO A 170 10.79 -16.43 -6.63
N HIS A 171 10.62 -17.25 -7.66
CA HIS A 171 9.91 -16.83 -8.87
C HIS A 171 8.47 -16.38 -8.61
N ASN A 172 7.74 -17.11 -7.76
CA ASN A 172 6.38 -16.75 -7.35
C ASN A 172 6.34 -15.40 -6.62
N GLU A 173 7.28 -15.15 -5.71
CA GLU A 173 7.43 -13.85 -5.04
C GLU A 173 7.76 -12.74 -6.05
N PHE A 174 8.63 -13.03 -7.01
CA PHE A 174 9.01 -12.11 -8.07
C PHE A 174 7.82 -11.74 -8.96
N LEU A 175 7.02 -12.71 -9.40
CA LEU A 175 5.83 -12.45 -10.24
C LEU A 175 4.78 -11.61 -9.51
N LEU A 176 4.56 -11.84 -8.20
CA LEU A 176 3.68 -11.01 -7.38
C LEU A 176 4.22 -9.58 -7.25
N LEU A 177 5.53 -9.45 -7.06
CA LEU A 177 6.20 -8.15 -6.96
C LEU A 177 6.16 -7.40 -8.30
N LEU A 178 6.39 -8.09 -9.42
CA LEU A 178 6.29 -7.59 -10.78
C LEU A 178 4.89 -7.03 -11.04
N LYS A 179 3.86 -7.84 -10.79
CA LYS A 179 2.45 -7.43 -10.90
C LYS A 179 2.18 -6.16 -10.11
N LYS A 180 2.46 -6.18 -8.81
CA LYS A 180 2.22 -5.02 -7.93
C LYS A 180 2.96 -3.78 -8.42
N THR A 181 4.23 -3.91 -8.78
CA THR A 181 5.10 -2.77 -9.09
C THR A 181 4.74 -2.15 -10.43
N HIS A 182 4.64 -2.93 -11.50
CA HIS A 182 4.42 -2.40 -12.84
C HIS A 182 2.99 -1.91 -13.08
N GLU A 183 1.99 -2.50 -12.42
CA GLU A 183 0.63 -1.95 -12.38
C GLU A 183 0.61 -0.61 -11.65
N SER A 184 1.31 -0.50 -10.51
CA SER A 184 1.38 0.75 -9.73
C SER A 184 2.16 1.86 -10.46
N MET A 185 3.18 1.50 -11.24
CA MET A 185 3.95 2.44 -12.07
C MET A 185 3.24 2.78 -13.38
N GLN A 186 2.11 2.13 -13.67
CA GLN A 186 1.33 2.27 -14.90
C GLN A 186 2.14 2.00 -16.17
N ILE A 187 3.20 1.18 -16.06
CA ILE A 187 3.95 0.70 -17.22
C ILE A 187 3.04 -0.19 -18.08
N ILE A 188 2.14 -0.92 -17.43
CA ILE A 188 1.12 -1.77 -18.05
C ILE A 188 -0.23 -1.56 -17.36
N ASP A 189 -1.31 -2.00 -18.00
CA ASP A 189 -2.65 -1.81 -17.47
C ASP A 189 -2.99 -2.88 -16.44
N LYS A 190 -2.61 -4.13 -16.74
CA LYS A 190 -2.91 -5.29 -15.89
C LYS A 190 -1.97 -6.46 -16.19
N ILE A 191 -1.61 -7.20 -15.16
CA ILE A 191 -0.94 -8.50 -15.21
C ILE A 191 -1.86 -9.55 -14.58
N GLU A 192 -2.14 -10.62 -15.32
CA GLU A 192 -2.79 -11.82 -14.81
C GLU A 192 -1.77 -12.95 -14.72
N LEU A 193 -1.67 -13.55 -13.53
CA LEU A 193 -0.71 -14.62 -13.25
C LEU A 193 -1.42 -15.97 -13.33
N PHE A 194 -0.77 -16.94 -13.98
CA PHE A 194 -1.23 -18.33 -14.10
C PHE A 194 -0.11 -19.28 -13.67
N GLU A 195 -0.43 -20.56 -13.48
CA GLU A 195 0.57 -21.56 -13.06
C GLU A 195 1.76 -21.68 -14.03
N LYS A 196 1.53 -21.48 -15.33
CA LYS A 196 2.53 -21.70 -16.39
C LYS A 196 2.82 -20.45 -17.23
N GLY A 197 2.45 -19.27 -16.75
CA GLY A 197 2.60 -18.06 -17.55
C GLY A 197 1.97 -16.83 -16.93
N LEU A 198 2.03 -15.73 -17.68
CA LEU A 198 1.30 -14.52 -17.36
C LEU A 198 0.79 -13.83 -18.63
N ASN A 199 -0.33 -13.14 -18.47
CA ASN A 199 -0.88 -12.24 -19.48
C ASN A 199 -0.64 -10.80 -19.04
N ILE A 200 -0.16 -9.96 -19.97
CA ILE A 200 0.11 -8.55 -19.74
C ILE A 200 -0.75 -7.74 -20.69
N TYR A 201 -1.70 -7.01 -20.13
CA TYR A 201 -2.58 -6.11 -20.86
C TYR A 201 -1.96 -4.72 -20.93
N HIS A 202 -2.03 -4.09 -22.09
CA HIS A 202 -1.50 -2.76 -22.30
C HIS A 202 -2.31 -1.95 -23.32
N SER A 203 -2.23 -0.64 -23.18
CA SER A 203 -2.89 0.33 -24.06
C SER A 203 -1.96 0.98 -25.10
N TYR A 204 -0.72 0.49 -25.23
CA TYR A 204 0.21 0.95 -26.28
C TYR A 204 -0.30 0.62 -27.69
N LYS A 205 -0.21 1.60 -28.59
CA LYS A 205 -0.70 1.50 -29.98
C LYS A 205 0.41 1.38 -31.03
N ASN A 206 1.65 1.63 -30.63
CA ASN A 206 2.80 1.59 -31.53
C ASN A 206 3.41 0.19 -31.47
N ASP A 207 3.41 -0.53 -32.60
CA ASP A 207 3.86 -1.93 -32.65
C ASP A 207 5.33 -2.10 -32.25
N ASP A 208 6.21 -1.16 -32.60
CA ASP A 208 7.62 -1.20 -32.17
C ASP A 208 7.74 -1.09 -30.64
N ALA A 209 6.89 -0.28 -30.01
CA ALA A 209 6.83 -0.17 -28.55
C ALA A 209 6.30 -1.46 -27.92
N VAL A 210 5.30 -2.11 -28.53
CA VAL A 210 4.76 -3.40 -28.07
C VAL A 210 5.83 -4.50 -28.16
N GLN A 211 6.59 -4.55 -29.26
CA GLN A 211 7.70 -5.49 -29.41
C GLN A 211 8.79 -5.22 -28.35
N LYS A 212 9.20 -3.97 -28.15
CA LYS A 212 10.19 -3.61 -27.12
C LYS A 212 9.71 -3.93 -25.71
N LEU A 213 8.41 -3.77 -25.44
CA LEU A 213 7.79 -4.15 -24.18
C LEU A 213 7.86 -5.67 -23.97
N SER A 214 7.57 -6.46 -25.00
CA SER A 214 7.73 -7.91 -24.99
C SER A 214 9.18 -8.33 -24.68
N ASP A 215 10.14 -7.74 -25.39
CA ASP A 215 11.57 -8.02 -25.20
C ASP A 215 12.05 -7.65 -23.79
N TYR A 216 11.55 -6.53 -23.27
CA TYR A 216 11.80 -6.07 -21.92
C TYR A 216 11.33 -7.08 -20.86
N TYR A 217 10.09 -7.58 -20.95
CA TYR A 217 9.58 -8.56 -19.99
C TYR A 217 10.30 -9.90 -20.08
N ILE A 218 10.63 -10.37 -21.29
CA ILE A 218 11.45 -11.58 -21.46
C ILE A 218 12.80 -11.40 -20.77
N SER A 219 13.47 -10.27 -20.99
CA SER A 219 14.78 -9.98 -20.41
C SER A 219 14.72 -9.89 -18.89
N LEU A 220 13.68 -9.26 -18.35
CA LEU A 220 13.47 -9.11 -16.91
C LEU A 220 13.19 -10.45 -16.21
N LEU A 221 12.33 -11.29 -16.80
CA LEU A 221 12.08 -12.66 -16.31
C LEU A 221 13.35 -13.53 -16.40
N GLY A 222 14.10 -13.35 -17.48
CA GLY A 222 15.41 -13.98 -17.66
C GLY A 222 16.42 -13.58 -16.59
N ALA A 223 16.43 -12.32 -16.17
CA ALA A 223 17.28 -11.83 -15.08
C ALA A 223 16.89 -12.41 -13.71
N ASN A 224 15.62 -12.73 -13.48
CA ASN A 224 15.17 -13.53 -12.33
C ASN A 224 15.55 -15.03 -12.45
N GLY A 225 16.06 -15.47 -13.60
CA GLY A 225 16.52 -16.84 -13.84
C GLY A 225 15.54 -17.73 -14.60
N HIS A 226 14.43 -17.17 -15.09
CA HIS A 226 13.35 -17.93 -15.71
C HIS A 226 13.18 -17.59 -17.18
N ARG A 227 13.04 -18.62 -18.03
CA ARG A 227 12.86 -18.45 -19.47
C ARG A 227 11.38 -18.40 -19.83
N TYR A 228 11.04 -17.45 -20.67
CA TYR A 228 9.69 -17.25 -21.16
C TYR A 228 9.69 -17.07 -22.67
N GLU A 229 8.63 -17.56 -23.29
CA GLU A 229 8.31 -17.29 -24.69
C GLU A 229 7.15 -16.30 -24.74
N ALA A 230 7.27 -15.28 -25.58
CA ALA A 230 6.23 -14.29 -25.78
C ALA A 230 5.48 -14.51 -27.09
N LYS A 231 4.17 -14.37 -27.02
CA LYS A 231 3.31 -14.07 -28.16
C LYS A 231 2.61 -12.76 -27.86
N TYR A 232 2.51 -11.86 -28.83
CA TYR A 232 1.85 -10.58 -28.62
C TYR A 232 0.83 -10.27 -29.70
N SER A 233 -0.09 -9.39 -29.35
CA SER A 233 -1.10 -8.78 -30.21
C SER A 233 -1.19 -7.29 -29.88
N SER A 234 -2.14 -6.57 -30.47
CA SER A 234 -2.27 -5.12 -30.31
C SER A 234 -2.50 -4.62 -28.88
N CYS A 235 -2.96 -5.47 -27.95
CA CYS A 235 -3.26 -5.06 -26.56
C CYS A 235 -2.90 -6.10 -25.49
N LEU A 236 -2.21 -7.18 -25.88
CA LEU A 236 -1.96 -8.31 -25.01
C LEU A 236 -0.62 -8.97 -25.33
N LEU A 237 0.21 -9.15 -24.31
CA LEU A 237 1.36 -10.06 -24.32
C LEU A 237 1.00 -11.32 -23.53
N VAL A 238 1.20 -12.48 -24.14
CA VAL A 238 1.06 -13.79 -23.51
C VAL A 238 2.46 -14.37 -23.32
N LEU A 239 2.90 -14.48 -22.07
CA LEU A 239 4.20 -15.02 -21.71
C LEU A 239 4.02 -16.42 -21.14
N SER A 240 4.52 -17.43 -21.87
CA SER A 240 4.49 -18.83 -21.43
C SER A 240 5.83 -19.21 -20.82
N HIS A 241 5.82 -19.81 -19.63
CA HIS A 241 7.04 -20.25 -18.97
C HIS A 241 7.64 -21.42 -19.77
N ALA A 242 8.78 -21.19 -20.42
CA ALA A 242 9.55 -22.22 -21.09
C ALA A 242 10.34 -22.95 -20.00
N CYS A 243 9.96 -24.20 -19.70
CA CYS A 243 10.54 -25.06 -18.66
C CYS A 243 12.05 -24.83 -18.45
N CYS A 244 12.49 -24.67 -17.20
CA CYS A 244 13.91 -24.58 -16.88
C CYS A 244 14.60 -25.91 -17.19
N LYS A 245 15.85 -25.87 -17.69
CA LYS A 245 16.74 -27.02 -17.56
C LYS A 245 16.93 -27.28 -16.06
N ALA A 246 16.61 -28.50 -15.63
CA ALA A 246 16.95 -29.03 -14.32
C ALA A 246 18.47 -28.97 -14.08
#